data_AF-A0A177CJF0-F1
#
_entry.id   AF-A0A177CJF0-F1
#
_cell.length_a   1.000
_cell.length_b   1.000
_cell.length_c   1.000
_cell.angle_alpha   90.00
_cell.angle_beta   90.00
_cell.angle_gamma   90.00
#
_symmetry.space_group_name_H-M   'P 1'
#
loop_
_entity.id
_entity.type
_entity.pdbx_description
1 polymer ?
#
loop_
_entity_poly.entity_id
_entity_poly.type
_entity_poly.pdbx_seq_one_letter_code
_entity_poly.pdbx_strand_id
1 'polypeptide(L)'
;MNATKILQQGRQPMIRFLGKRSTPSKVDHTPQVHPASPSQSLPESFASYRQKAQQHGPLNQKSQFSTSHIGASPGSSLGPVEAGKGTFFDRSELPQRFQRMAWTQAEIEAIESGGASLHA
;
A
#
# COMPACT_ATOMS: atom_id res chain seq x y z
N MET A 1 9.09 36.87 -59.81
CA MET A 1 9.11 35.45 -59.39
C MET A 1 8.84 35.37 -57.90
N ASN A 2 7.70 34.82 -57.49
CA ASN A 2 7.30 34.80 -56.09
C ASN A 2 7.90 33.57 -55.39
N ALA A 3 9.14 33.71 -54.90
CA ALA A 3 9.93 32.65 -54.26
C ALA A 3 9.20 31.94 -53.09
N THR A 4 8.24 32.63 -52.46
CA THR A 4 7.42 32.10 -51.37
C THR A 4 6.46 31.00 -51.79
N LYS A 5 5.94 31.01 -53.04
CA LYS A 5 5.04 29.95 -53.55
C LYS A 5 5.77 28.62 -53.79
N ILE A 6 7.04 28.66 -54.16
CA ILE A 6 7.84 27.45 -54.46
C ILE A 6 8.19 26.71 -53.16
N LEU A 7 8.48 27.44 -52.06
CA LEU A 7 8.79 26.85 -50.76
C LEU A 7 7.58 26.19 -50.07
N GLN A 8 6.35 26.59 -50.40
CA GLN A 8 5.12 25.97 -49.88
C GLN A 8 4.80 24.61 -50.50
N GLN A 9 5.34 24.30 -51.69
CA GLN A 9 5.09 23.01 -52.37
C GLN A 9 5.88 21.85 -51.76
N GLY A 10 6.94 22.12 -50.97
CA GLY A 10 7.84 21.09 -50.44
C GLY A 10 7.68 20.76 -48.94
N ARG A 11 6.78 21.43 -48.21
CA ARG A 11 6.62 21.27 -46.76
C ARG A 11 5.24 20.71 -46.40
N GLN A 12 4.95 19.50 -46.85
CA GLN A 12 3.79 18.75 -46.37
C GLN A 12 4.17 18.06 -45.04
N PRO A 13 3.59 18.44 -43.88
CA PRO A 13 3.88 17.76 -42.63
C PRO A 13 3.35 16.31 -42.70
N MET A 14 4.20 15.32 -42.44
CA MET A 14 3.82 13.89 -42.40
C MET A 14 2.92 13.54 -41.21
N ILE A 15 2.67 14.49 -40.30
CA ILE A 15 1.83 14.30 -39.14
C ILE A 15 0.37 14.49 -39.58
N ARG A 16 -0.40 13.41 -39.53
CA ARG A 16 -1.86 13.49 -39.68
C ARG A 16 -2.42 13.93 -38.33
N PHE A 17 -3.07 15.10 -38.29
CA PHE A 17 -3.85 15.52 -37.14
C PHE A 17 -5.09 14.62 -37.02
N LEU A 18 -4.93 13.44 -36.41
CA LEU A 18 -6.06 12.68 -35.90
C LEU A 18 -6.78 13.63 -34.93
N GLY A 19 -8.04 13.95 -35.22
CA GLY A 19 -8.87 14.81 -34.38
C GLY A 19 -9.02 14.27 -32.95
N LYS A 20 -9.95 14.85 -32.17
CA LYS A 20 -10.20 14.43 -30.79
C LYS A 20 -10.47 12.91 -30.74
N ARG A 21 -9.57 12.16 -30.08
CA ARG A 21 -9.73 10.72 -29.88
C ARG A 21 -11.00 10.49 -29.04
N SER A 22 -11.99 9.81 -29.59
CA SER A 22 -13.19 9.40 -28.86
C SER A 22 -12.95 8.04 -28.22
N THR A 23 -13.18 7.91 -26.92
CA THR A 23 -13.18 6.61 -26.25
C THR A 23 -14.41 5.81 -26.71
N PRO A 24 -14.25 4.56 -27.17
CA PRO A 24 -15.41 3.72 -27.50
C PRO A 24 -16.28 3.53 -26.26
N SER A 25 -17.59 3.68 -26.42
CA SER A 25 -18.57 3.58 -25.32
C SER A 25 -18.78 2.14 -24.84
N LYS A 26 -18.39 1.16 -25.65
CA LYS A 26 -18.49 -0.26 -25.34
C LYS A 26 -17.12 -0.89 -25.54
N VAL A 27 -16.42 -1.07 -24.43
CA VAL A 27 -15.16 -1.82 -24.37
C VAL A 27 -15.50 -3.20 -23.81
N ASP A 28 -14.97 -4.24 -24.44
CA ASP A 28 -15.05 -5.58 -23.91
C ASP A 28 -14.14 -5.70 -22.67
N HIS A 29 -14.75 -5.97 -21.52
CA HIS A 29 -14.07 -6.16 -20.23
C HIS A 29 -14.05 -7.63 -19.82
N THR A 30 -14.31 -8.55 -20.74
CA THR A 30 -14.14 -9.98 -20.47
C THR A 30 -12.70 -10.25 -20.03
N PRO A 31 -12.49 -10.84 -18.84
CA PRO A 31 -11.14 -11.20 -18.41
C PRO A 31 -10.53 -12.17 -19.41
N GLN A 32 -9.29 -11.92 -19.81
CA GLN A 32 -8.57 -12.79 -20.74
C GLN A 32 -7.27 -13.28 -20.09
N VAL A 33 -6.90 -14.51 -20.42
CA VAL A 33 -5.64 -15.09 -19.97
C VAL A 33 -4.47 -14.39 -20.66
N HIS A 34 -3.40 -14.13 -19.91
CA HIS A 34 -2.17 -13.66 -20.54
C HIS A 34 -1.58 -14.75 -21.44
N PRO A 35 -1.05 -14.40 -22.63
CA PRO A 35 -0.48 -15.37 -23.56
C PRO A 35 0.77 -16.08 -23.00
N ALA A 36 1.46 -15.45 -22.05
CA ALA A 36 2.61 -16.02 -21.34
C ALA A 36 2.21 -16.75 -20.04
N SER A 37 0.91 -16.94 -19.77
CA SER A 37 0.48 -17.66 -18.57
C SER A 37 0.83 -19.15 -18.67
N PRO A 38 1.52 -19.74 -17.68
CA PRO A 38 1.85 -21.17 -17.69
C PRO A 38 0.62 -22.08 -17.69
N SER A 39 -0.50 -21.64 -17.10
CA SER A 39 -1.71 -22.45 -16.94
C SER A 39 -2.76 -22.23 -18.04
N GLN A 40 -2.57 -21.24 -18.92
CA GLN A 40 -3.49 -20.82 -20.00
C GLN A 40 -4.97 -20.71 -19.58
N SER A 41 -5.25 -20.58 -18.28
CA SER A 41 -6.58 -20.56 -17.68
C SER A 41 -6.66 -19.42 -16.67
N LEU A 42 -7.84 -18.80 -16.58
CA LEU A 42 -8.10 -17.79 -15.56
C LEU A 42 -8.17 -18.48 -14.19
N PRO A 43 -7.67 -17.85 -13.13
CA PRO A 43 -7.93 -18.31 -11.77
C PRO A 43 -9.44 -18.42 -11.53
N GLU A 44 -9.84 -19.50 -10.88
CA GLU A 44 -11.22 -19.62 -10.41
C GLU A 44 -11.54 -18.53 -9.39
N SER A 45 -12.81 -18.16 -9.27
CA SER A 45 -13.25 -17.14 -8.31
C SER A 45 -12.78 -17.47 -6.89
N PHE A 46 -12.55 -16.45 -6.06
CA PHE A 46 -12.19 -16.65 -4.66
C PHE A 46 -13.21 -17.52 -3.89
N ALA A 47 -14.48 -17.50 -4.32
CA ALA A 47 -15.52 -18.37 -3.78
C ALA A 47 -15.26 -19.86 -4.12
N SER A 48 -14.89 -20.16 -5.37
CA SER A 48 -14.50 -21.50 -5.83
C SER A 48 -13.23 -21.99 -5.14
N TYR A 49 -12.24 -21.11 -4.96
CA TYR A 49 -11.04 -21.38 -4.18
C TYR A 49 -11.39 -21.76 -2.73
N ARG A 50 -12.27 -21.00 -2.07
CA ARG A 50 -12.74 -21.34 -0.71
C ARG A 50 -13.38 -22.72 -0.64
N GLN A 51 -14.21 -23.09 -1.61
CA GLN A 51 -14.85 -24.41 -1.63
C GLN A 51 -13.85 -25.55 -1.79
N LYS A 52 -12.80 -25.37 -2.61
CA LYS A 52 -11.75 -26.38 -2.81
C LYS A 52 -10.80 -26.49 -1.61
N ALA A 53 -10.39 -25.34 -1.05
CA ALA A 53 -9.49 -25.30 0.11
C ALA A 53 -10.11 -25.85 1.40
N GLN A 54 -11.43 -26.05 1.45
CA GLN A 54 -12.16 -26.66 2.57
C GLN A 54 -11.92 -28.17 2.76
N GLN A 55 -11.09 -28.81 1.93
CA GLN A 55 -10.77 -30.23 2.08
C GLN A 55 -10.01 -30.55 3.39
N HIS A 56 -9.40 -29.55 4.04
CA HIS A 56 -8.66 -29.72 5.30
C HIS A 56 -9.05 -28.67 6.34
N GLY A 57 -10.20 -28.83 7.01
CA GLY A 57 -10.51 -28.09 8.23
C GLY A 57 -12.01 -27.83 8.47
N PRO A 58 -12.45 -27.66 9.73
CA PRO A 58 -13.86 -27.58 10.11
C PRO A 58 -14.49 -26.21 9.82
N LEU A 59 -14.50 -25.78 8.55
CA LEU A 59 -15.04 -24.48 8.13
C LEU A 59 -16.55 -24.51 7.78
N ASN A 60 -17.20 -25.68 7.91
CA ASN A 60 -18.65 -25.88 7.69
C ASN A 60 -19.48 -25.87 8.97
N GLN A 61 -19.04 -25.19 10.02
CA GLN A 61 -19.95 -24.87 11.12
C GLN A 61 -20.81 -23.70 10.68
N LYS A 62 -22.05 -24.00 10.24
CA LYS A 62 -23.14 -23.02 10.26
C LYS A 62 -23.11 -22.39 11.64
N SER A 63 -22.88 -21.09 11.70
CA SER A 63 -22.82 -20.35 12.95
C SER A 63 -24.15 -20.49 13.72
N GLN A 64 -24.30 -21.55 14.50
CA GLN A 64 -24.82 -21.39 15.83
C GLN A 64 -23.70 -20.67 16.56
N PHE A 65 -23.83 -19.35 16.66
CA PHE A 65 -22.95 -18.51 17.46
C PHE A 65 -22.98 -19.02 18.91
N SER A 66 -22.16 -20.03 19.22
CA SER A 66 -21.71 -20.26 20.57
C SER A 66 -20.73 -19.14 20.86
N THR A 67 -21.09 -18.32 21.85
CA THR A 67 -20.46 -17.09 22.32
C THR A 67 -19.06 -17.30 22.94
N SER A 68 -18.23 -18.18 22.36
CA SER A 68 -17.03 -18.72 23.01
C SER A 68 -15.74 -18.53 22.19
N HIS A 69 -15.79 -17.93 21.00
CA HIS A 69 -14.61 -17.82 20.13
C HIS A 69 -14.33 -16.38 19.70
N ILE A 70 -13.03 -16.05 19.64
CA ILE A 70 -12.40 -14.73 19.43
C ILE A 70 -13.29 -13.78 18.60
N GLY A 71 -13.75 -12.70 19.23
CA GLY A 71 -14.64 -11.68 18.65
C GLY A 71 -15.97 -11.49 19.39
N ALA A 72 -16.39 -12.43 20.25
CA ALA A 72 -17.60 -12.31 21.07
C ALA A 72 -17.41 -11.45 22.34
N SER A 73 -16.18 -11.36 22.84
CA SER A 73 -15.82 -10.61 24.04
C SER A 73 -15.15 -9.29 23.64
N PRO A 74 -15.43 -8.17 24.32
CA PRO A 74 -14.72 -6.92 24.06
C PRO A 74 -13.22 -7.13 24.31
N GLY A 75 -12.36 -6.51 23.48
CA GLY A 75 -10.91 -6.67 23.62
C GLY A 75 -10.37 -6.34 25.02
N SER A 76 -11.09 -5.50 25.78
CA SER A 76 -10.82 -5.20 27.18
C SER A 76 -10.93 -6.40 28.13
N SER A 77 -11.68 -7.45 27.79
CA SER A 77 -11.79 -8.68 28.58
C SER A 77 -10.64 -9.66 28.33
N LEU A 78 -9.80 -9.43 27.32
CA LEU A 78 -8.64 -10.27 26.99
C LEU A 78 -7.41 -9.93 27.86
N GLY A 79 -7.51 -8.90 28.70
CA GLY A 79 -6.43 -8.41 29.54
C GLY A 79 -5.46 -7.50 28.80
N PRO A 80 -4.57 -6.80 29.53
CA PRO A 80 -3.49 -6.04 28.94
C PRO A 80 -2.58 -6.96 28.12
N VAL A 81 -2.17 -6.49 26.95
CA VAL A 81 -1.20 -7.22 26.12
C VAL A 81 0.17 -6.96 26.72
N GLU A 82 0.71 -7.93 27.43
CA GLU A 82 2.08 -7.88 27.93
C GLU A 82 3.06 -8.29 26.84
N ALA A 83 4.23 -7.66 26.80
CA ALA A 83 5.27 -8.04 25.88
C ALA A 83 5.81 -9.43 26.28
N GLY A 84 6.14 -10.26 25.28
CA GLY A 84 6.82 -11.53 25.52
C GLY A 84 8.16 -11.34 26.24
N LYS A 85 8.65 -12.38 26.92
CA LYS A 85 9.94 -12.34 27.62
C LYS A 85 11.07 -11.93 26.66
N GLY A 86 11.65 -10.76 26.88
CA GLY A 86 12.75 -10.22 26.06
C GLY A 86 12.30 -9.42 24.83
N THR A 87 10.99 -9.23 24.63
CA THR A 87 10.43 -8.26 23.69
C THR A 87 9.92 -7.06 24.47
N PHE A 88 10.02 -5.88 23.88
CA PHE A 88 9.54 -4.61 24.45
C PHE A 88 8.67 -3.93 23.41
N PHE A 89 7.61 -3.23 23.83
CA PHE A 89 6.74 -2.53 22.88
C PHE A 89 7.39 -1.25 22.39
N ASP A 90 8.01 -0.53 23.34
CA ASP A 90 8.63 0.75 23.07
C ASP A 90 10.14 0.71 23.27
N ARG A 91 10.82 1.60 22.53
CA ARG A 91 12.28 1.74 22.64
C ARG A 91 12.71 2.38 23.96
N SER A 92 11.81 3.03 24.69
CA SER A 92 12.05 3.57 26.03
C SER A 92 12.25 2.47 27.08
N GLU A 93 11.70 1.28 26.86
CA GLU A 93 11.82 0.14 27.77
C GLU A 93 13.12 -0.65 27.53
N LEU A 94 13.81 -0.38 26.42
CA LEU A 94 15.11 -0.96 26.12
C LEU A 94 16.24 -0.29 26.93
N PRO A 95 17.41 -0.97 27.07
CA PRO A 95 18.60 -0.36 27.65
C PRO A 95 18.96 0.98 27.01
N GLN A 96 19.52 1.90 27.79
CA GLN A 96 19.81 3.30 27.41
C GLN A 96 20.44 3.46 26.02
N ARG A 97 21.33 2.54 25.63
CA ARG A 97 22.01 2.55 24.33
C ARG A 97 21.08 2.51 23.11
N PHE A 98 19.86 2.03 23.29
CA PHE A 98 18.85 1.88 22.22
C PHE A 98 17.71 2.89 22.30
N GLN A 99 17.67 3.64 23.40
CA GLN A 99 16.70 4.71 23.59
C GLN A 99 17.04 5.87 22.64
N ARG A 100 16.05 6.73 22.39
CA ARG A 100 16.29 7.97 21.64
C ARG A 100 17.15 8.91 22.48
N MET A 101 18.08 9.61 21.83
CA MET A 101 18.84 10.67 22.48
C MET A 101 17.86 11.77 22.92
N ALA A 102 17.63 11.88 24.23
CA ALA A 102 16.88 12.99 24.80
C ALA A 102 17.84 14.18 24.94
N TRP A 103 17.44 15.35 24.44
CA TRP A 103 18.21 16.57 24.62
C TRP A 103 18.02 17.07 26.04
N THR A 104 19.12 17.46 26.67
CA THR A 104 19.10 18.09 27.99
C THR A 104 18.58 19.53 27.86
N GLN A 105 18.03 20.09 28.95
CA GLN A 105 17.52 21.46 28.94
C GLN A 105 18.59 22.49 28.55
N ALA A 106 19.84 22.25 28.95
CA ALA A 106 20.98 23.09 28.60
C ALA A 106 21.32 23.00 27.09
N GLU A 107 21.24 21.82 26.49
CA GLU A 107 21.43 21.66 25.04
C GLU A 107 20.31 22.34 24.26
N ILE A 108 19.06 22.21 24.72
CA ILE A 108 17.91 22.90 24.13
C ILE A 108 18.12 24.41 24.18
N GLU A 109 18.48 24.95 25.34
CA GLU A 109 18.76 26.38 25.51
C GLU A 109 19.96 26.85 24.68
N ALA A 110 21.02 26.05 24.58
CA ALA A 110 22.16 26.36 23.72
C ALA A 110 21.75 26.41 22.25
N ILE A 111 20.84 25.54 21.80
CA ILE A 111 20.35 25.54 20.42
C ILE A 111 19.41 26.73 20.18
N GLU A 112 18.49 27.01 21.11
CA GLU A 112 17.55 28.14 21.02
C GLU A 112 18.26 29.50 21.09
N SER A 113 19.29 29.62 21.92
CA SER A 113 20.12 30.82 22.02
C SER A 113 21.19 30.95 20.93
N GLY A 114 21.31 29.95 20.03
CA GLY A 114 22.36 29.92 19.01
C GLY A 114 23.78 29.82 19.58
N GLY A 115 23.93 29.27 20.78
CA GLY A 115 25.20 29.10 21.50
C GLY A 115 25.56 30.26 22.42
N ALA A 116 24.71 31.29 22.55
CA ALA A 116 24.99 32.46 23.37
C ALA A 116 25.03 32.13 24.88
N SER A 117 24.21 31.19 25.35
CA SER A 117 24.17 30.81 26.78
C SER A 117 25.42 30.04 27.26
N LEU A 118 26.27 29.53 26.36
CA LEU A 118 27.49 28.80 26.70
C LEU A 118 28.70 29.70 26.97
N HIS A 119 28.62 30.99 26.59
CA HIS A 119 29.74 31.93 26.62
C HIS A 119 29.46 33.21 27.43
N ALA A 120 28.34 33.25 28.17
CA ALA A 120 27.95 34.35 29.03
C ALA A 120 28.51 34.21 30.46
#